data_AF-A0A357MAJ8-F1
#
_entry.id   AF-A0A357MAJ8-F1
#
_cell.length_a   1.000
_cell.length_b   1.000
_cell.length_c   1.000
_cell.angle_alpha   90.00
_cell.angle_beta   90.00
_cell.angle_gamma   90.00
#
_symmetry.space_group_name_H-M   'P 1'
#
loop_
_entity.id
_entity.type
_entity.pdbx_description
1 polymer ?
#
loop_
_entity_poly.entity_id
_entity_poly.type
_entity_poly.pdbx_seq_one_letter_code
_entity_poly.pdbx_strand_id
1 'polypeptide(L)'
;MEEICHELIIQGFVPVIAHPERNAEVAADPSKLERLIELGSLGQVTAQSLAGVFGNKLQKLSLELCRRSAVHVLASDAHDSVHRPFGLSAAYVVLEKELGPEMRDYMRENAQQIVANGEVNRGNHVQIRRNRHKLFGIFSRKG
;
A
#
# COMPACT_ATOMS: atom_id res chain seq x y z
N MET A 1 9.29 8.36 -16.36
CA MET A 1 8.87 8.32 -14.95
C MET A 1 10.01 7.84 -14.05
N GLU A 2 10.62 6.69 -14.35
CA GLU A 2 11.76 6.16 -13.59
C GLU A 2 12.91 7.16 -13.45
N GLU A 3 13.32 7.82 -14.54
CA GLU A 3 14.36 8.86 -14.55
C GLU A 3 14.06 10.03 -13.60
N ILE A 4 12.87 10.62 -13.68
CA ILE A 4 12.44 11.72 -12.80
C ILE A 4 12.43 11.27 -11.33
N CYS A 5 11.93 10.07 -11.04
CA CYS A 5 11.93 9.56 -9.67
C CYS A 5 13.35 9.39 -9.15
N HIS A 6 14.25 8.85 -9.97
CA HIS A 6 15.65 8.68 -9.64
C HIS A 6 16.36 10.02 -9.37
N GLU A 7 16.13 11.05 -10.19
CA GLU A 7 16.66 12.39 -9.96
C GLU A 7 16.18 13.01 -8.64
N LEU A 8 14.88 12.90 -8.34
CA LEU A 8 14.31 13.36 -7.07
C LEU A 8 14.94 12.64 -5.87
N ILE A 9 15.16 11.33 -5.99
CA ILE A 9 15.80 10.53 -4.95
C ILE A 9 17.25 10.94 -4.73
N ILE A 10 18.02 11.22 -5.79
CA ILE A 10 19.38 11.76 -5.69
C ILE A 10 19.39 13.10 -4.97
N GLN A 11 18.38 13.94 -5.18
CA GLN A 11 18.23 15.23 -4.51
C GLN A 11 17.73 15.12 -3.05
N GLY A 12 17.50 13.89 -2.54
CA GLY A 12 17.04 13.65 -1.17
C GLY A 12 15.52 13.71 -0.99
N PHE A 13 14.75 13.79 -2.08
CA PHE A 13 13.29 13.68 -2.02
C PHE A 13 12.83 12.23 -2.15
N VAL A 14 11.68 11.91 -1.55
CA VAL A 14 11.03 10.61 -1.67
C VAL A 14 9.74 10.77 -2.47
N PRO A 15 9.70 10.35 -3.75
CA PRO A 15 8.49 10.45 -4.55
C PRO A 15 7.37 9.57 -4.00
N VAL A 16 6.15 10.10 -3.91
CA VAL A 16 4.94 9.33 -3.60
C VAL A 16 4.09 9.25 -4.86
N ILE A 17 4.00 8.06 -5.45
CA ILE A 17 3.19 7.78 -6.64
C ILE A 17 1.74 7.71 -6.20
N ALA A 18 0.98 8.75 -6.52
CA ALA A 18 -0.43 8.86 -6.20
C ALA A 18 -1.25 7.84 -6.99
N HIS A 19 -2.21 7.22 -6.30
CA HIS A 19 -3.27 6.35 -6.84
C HIS A 19 -2.86 5.49 -8.06
N PRO A 20 -1.77 4.68 -7.96
CA PRO A 20 -1.25 3.95 -9.12
C PRO A 20 -2.23 2.88 -9.61
N GLU A 21 -3.19 2.44 -8.79
CA GLU A 21 -4.25 1.52 -9.20
C GLU A 21 -5.14 2.08 -10.32
N ARG A 22 -5.18 3.41 -10.47
CA ARG A 22 -5.97 4.10 -11.51
C ARG A 22 -5.19 4.33 -12.80
N ASN A 23 -3.89 4.03 -12.82
CA ASN A 23 -3.06 4.18 -14.00
C ASN A 23 -3.21 2.95 -14.92
N ALA A 24 -3.50 3.17 -16.20
CA ALA A 24 -3.75 2.09 -17.16
C ALA A 24 -2.50 1.21 -17.39
N GLU A 25 -1.30 1.77 -17.33
CA GLU A 25 -0.07 1.01 -17.50
C GLU A 25 0.23 0.13 -16.28
N VAL A 26 -0.01 0.62 -15.07
CA VAL A 26 0.10 -0.18 -13.84
C VAL A 26 -0.97 -1.26 -13.80
N ALA A 27 -2.19 -0.96 -14.26
CA ALA A 27 -3.27 -1.95 -14.35
C ALA A 27 -2.98 -3.05 -15.37
N ALA A 28 -2.23 -2.74 -16.44
CA ALA A 28 -1.79 -3.71 -17.43
C ALA A 28 -0.56 -4.51 -16.96
N ASP A 29 0.38 -3.83 -16.29
CA ASP A 29 1.62 -4.41 -15.77
C ASP A 29 1.99 -3.81 -14.41
N PRO A 30 1.57 -4.45 -13.30
CA PRO A 30 1.90 -4.02 -11.95
C PRO A 30 3.41 -3.94 -11.65
N SER A 31 4.28 -4.59 -12.43
CA SER A 31 5.74 -4.53 -12.24
C SER A 31 6.31 -3.13 -12.52
N LYS A 32 5.58 -2.29 -13.27
CA LYS A 32 5.94 -0.88 -13.48
C LYS A 32 5.99 -0.10 -12.18
N LEU A 33 5.03 -0.35 -11.28
CA LEU A 33 5.04 0.30 -9.98
C LEU A 33 6.18 -0.24 -9.11
N GLU A 34 6.38 -1.56 -9.08
CA GLU A 34 7.46 -2.18 -8.29
C GLU A 34 8.83 -1.62 -8.63
N ARG A 35 9.14 -1.40 -9.91
CA ARG A 35 10.38 -0.75 -10.33
C ARG A 35 10.58 0.63 -9.70
N LEU A 36 9.53 1.44 -9.63
CA LEU A 36 9.59 2.75 -8.96
C LEU A 36 9.81 2.61 -7.45
N ILE A 37 9.22 1.59 -6.83
CA ILE A 37 9.42 1.28 -5.41
C ILE A 37 10.85 0.80 -5.15
N GLU A 38 11.40 -0.04 -6.01
CA GLU A 38 12.79 -0.52 -5.94
C GLU A 38 13.80 0.62 -6.07
N LEU A 39 13.50 1.65 -6.86
CA LEU A 39 14.29 2.88 -6.92
C LEU A 39 14.20 3.71 -5.63
N GLY A 40 13.19 3.48 -4.79
CA GLY A 40 13.00 4.16 -3.51
C GLY A 40 11.79 5.10 -3.46
N SER A 41 10.89 5.05 -4.45
CA SER A 41 9.59 5.74 -4.38
C SER A 41 8.62 5.00 -3.45
N LEU A 42 7.53 5.66 -3.11
CA LEU A 42 6.42 5.09 -2.35
C LEU A 42 5.16 5.05 -3.20
N GLY A 43 4.26 4.11 -2.91
CA GLY A 43 2.94 4.02 -3.53
C GLY A 43 1.82 4.41 -2.57
N GLN A 44 0.85 5.20 -3.03
CA GLN A 44 -0.33 5.57 -2.26
C GLN A 44 -1.60 5.03 -2.94
N VAL A 45 -2.37 4.18 -2.26
CA VAL A 45 -3.64 3.66 -2.80
C VAL A 45 -4.84 4.47 -2.30
N THR A 46 -5.85 4.63 -3.15
CA THR A 46 -7.07 5.38 -2.79
C THR A 46 -8.02 4.54 -1.94
N ALA A 47 -8.56 5.12 -0.87
CA ALA A 47 -9.51 4.48 0.04
C ALA A 47 -10.72 3.90 -0.68
N GLN A 48 -11.33 4.68 -1.58
CA GLN A 48 -12.49 4.25 -2.34
C GLN A 48 -12.19 3.11 -3.33
N SER A 49 -10.99 3.07 -3.91
CA SER A 49 -10.54 1.95 -4.75
C SER A 49 -10.44 0.66 -3.93
N LEU A 50 -9.83 0.74 -2.74
CA LEU A 50 -9.64 -0.41 -1.85
C LEU A 50 -10.96 -0.88 -1.20
N ALA A 51 -11.86 0.06 -0.89
CA ALA A 51 -13.20 -0.25 -0.39
C ALA A 51 -14.15 -0.81 -1.47
N GLY A 52 -13.76 -0.80 -2.74
CA GLY A 52 -14.55 -1.34 -3.84
C GLY A 52 -15.63 -0.41 -4.41
N VAL A 53 -15.61 0.87 -4.04
CA VAL A 53 -16.59 1.88 -4.51
C VAL A 53 -16.51 2.07 -6.03
N PHE A 54 -15.32 1.98 -6.60
CA PHE A 54 -15.10 2.08 -8.06
C PHE A 54 -15.21 0.74 -8.80
N GLY A 55 -15.71 -0.30 -8.13
CA GLY A 55 -15.96 -1.62 -8.70
C GLY A 55 -14.86 -2.65 -8.45
N ASN A 56 -15.24 -3.92 -8.65
CA ASN A 56 -14.46 -5.10 -8.26
C ASN A 56 -13.09 -5.19 -8.95
N LYS A 57 -12.96 -4.71 -10.19
CA LYS A 57 -11.68 -4.76 -10.92
C LYS A 57 -10.63 -3.89 -10.24
N LEU A 58 -11.00 -2.65 -9.89
CA LEU A 58 -10.09 -1.71 -9.24
C LEU A 58 -9.76 -2.14 -7.82
N GLN A 59 -10.74 -2.71 -7.10
CA GLN A 59 -10.52 -3.29 -5.78
C GLN A 59 -9.50 -4.42 -5.80
N LYS A 60 -9.65 -5.37 -6.74
CA LYS A 60 -8.73 -6.50 -6.89
C LYS A 60 -7.31 -6.02 -7.17
N LEU A 61 -7.15 -5.06 -8.09
CA LEU A 61 -5.85 -4.45 -8.38
C LEU A 61 -5.28 -3.73 -7.15
N SER A 62 -6.09 -2.96 -6.43
CA SER A 62 -5.66 -2.26 -5.21
C SER A 62 -5.10 -3.25 -4.17
N LEU A 63 -5.84 -4.34 -3.91
CA LEU A 63 -5.41 -5.39 -2.99
C LEU A 63 -4.18 -6.16 -3.50
N GLU A 64 -4.07 -6.36 -4.81
CA GLU A 64 -2.89 -6.97 -5.44
C GLU A 64 -1.64 -6.11 -5.23
N LEU A 65 -1.71 -4.80 -5.51
CA LEU A 65 -0.59 -3.89 -5.30
C LEU A 65 -0.15 -3.87 -3.82
N CYS A 66 -1.11 -3.91 -2.89
CA CYS A 66 -0.80 -4.10 -1.47
C CYS A 66 -0.10 -5.45 -1.20
N ARG A 67 -0.57 -6.56 -1.76
CA ARG A 67 0.06 -7.89 -1.59
C ARG A 67 1.45 -7.99 -2.21
N ARG A 68 1.78 -7.13 -3.17
CA ARG A 68 3.09 -7.08 -3.84
C ARG A 68 4.08 -6.15 -3.13
N SER A 69 3.73 -5.63 -1.96
CA SER A 69 4.52 -4.59 -1.25
C SER A 69 4.74 -3.31 -2.07
N ALA A 70 3.87 -3.03 -3.03
CA ALA A 70 4.02 -1.87 -3.91
C ALA A 70 3.30 -0.60 -3.40
N VAL A 71 2.55 -0.72 -2.30
CA VAL A 71 1.79 0.38 -1.67
C VAL A 71 2.19 0.51 -0.22
N HIS A 72 2.41 1.75 0.21
CA HIS A 72 3.00 2.11 1.49
C HIS A 72 2.02 2.92 2.36
N VAL A 73 1.08 3.64 1.73
CA VAL A 73 0.09 4.47 2.43
C VAL A 73 -1.29 4.37 1.78
N LEU A 74 -2.31 4.60 2.60
CA LEU A 74 -3.71 4.71 2.21
C LEU A 74 -4.15 6.16 2.37
N ALA A 75 -4.75 6.76 1.35
CA ALA A 75 -5.31 8.11 1.43
C ALA A 75 -6.70 8.18 0.81
N SER A 76 -7.50 9.17 1.20
CA SER A 76 -8.89 9.28 0.74
C SER A 76 -9.01 9.66 -0.73
N ASP A 77 -8.14 10.55 -1.21
CA ASP A 77 -8.32 11.30 -2.47
C ASP A 77 -9.71 11.98 -2.55
N ALA A 78 -10.20 12.46 -1.41
CA ALA A 78 -11.52 13.06 -1.28
C ALA A 78 -11.58 14.43 -1.95
N HIS A 79 -12.67 14.70 -2.67
CA HIS A 79 -12.91 16.00 -3.32
C HIS A 79 -14.20 16.68 -2.82
N ASP A 80 -15.16 15.92 -2.29
CA ASP A 80 -16.40 16.43 -1.71
C ASP A 80 -17.01 15.41 -0.73
N SER A 81 -18.15 15.73 -0.11
CA SER A 81 -18.83 14.84 0.84
C SER A 81 -19.85 13.89 0.19
N VAL A 82 -20.06 13.94 -1.13
CA VAL A 82 -21.18 13.29 -1.83
C VAL A 82 -20.70 12.32 -2.90
N HIS A 83 -19.94 12.78 -3.89
CA HIS A 83 -19.43 12.00 -5.01
C HIS A 83 -18.04 11.41 -4.75
N ARG A 84 -17.16 12.12 -4.03
CA ARG A 84 -15.82 11.64 -3.64
C ARG A 84 -15.56 11.79 -2.14
N PRO A 85 -16.36 11.15 -1.26
CA PRO A 85 -16.16 11.19 0.18
C PRO A 85 -14.91 10.43 0.64
N PHE A 86 -14.49 10.69 1.88
CA PHE A 86 -13.21 10.21 2.42
C PHE A 86 -13.02 8.69 2.40
N GLY A 87 -14.02 7.91 2.81
CA GLY A 87 -13.99 6.45 2.73
C GLY A 87 -12.91 5.71 3.56
N LEU A 88 -12.07 6.41 4.33
CA LEU A 88 -10.91 5.83 5.03
C LEU A 88 -11.30 4.72 6.03
N SER A 89 -12.33 4.94 6.85
CA SER A 89 -12.76 3.94 7.83
C SER A 89 -13.20 2.63 7.16
N ALA A 90 -13.97 2.72 6.08
CA ALA A 90 -14.41 1.55 5.32
C ALA A 90 -13.22 0.85 4.63
N ALA A 91 -12.29 1.62 4.07
CA ALA A 91 -11.09 1.08 3.45
C ALA A 91 -10.21 0.33 4.46
N TYR A 92 -10.00 0.87 5.67
CA TYR A 92 -9.24 0.18 6.71
C TYR A 92 -9.90 -1.12 7.18
N VAL A 93 -11.24 -1.17 7.26
CA VAL A 93 -11.97 -2.42 7.56
C VAL A 93 -11.71 -3.48 6.49
N VAL A 94 -11.76 -3.11 5.20
CA VAL A 94 -11.46 -4.03 4.10
C VAL A 94 -9.99 -4.46 4.12
N LEU A 95 -9.08 -3.51 4.33
CA LEU A 95 -7.64 -3.76 4.41
C LEU A 95 -7.31 -4.78 5.51
N GLU A 96 -7.85 -4.57 6.71
CA GLU A 96 -7.64 -5.46 7.85
C GLU A 96 -8.23 -6.85 7.60
N LYS A 97 -9.44 -6.93 7.02
CA LYS A 97 -10.08 -8.19 6.65
C LYS A 97 -9.25 -9.00 5.64
N GLU A 98 -8.73 -8.33 4.61
CA GLU A 98 -8.06 -9.00 3.48
C GLU A 98 -6.58 -9.27 3.73
N LEU A 99 -5.90 -8.39 4.46
CA LEU A 99 -4.43 -8.37 4.60
C LEU A 99 -3.93 -8.43 6.05
N GLY A 100 -4.82 -8.27 7.03
CA GLY A 100 -4.50 -8.32 8.46
C GLY A 100 -4.29 -6.94 9.10
N PRO A 101 -4.41 -6.85 10.43
CA PRO A 101 -4.24 -5.60 11.18
C PRO A 101 -2.83 -5.01 11.05
N GLU A 102 -1.81 -5.83 10.80
CA GLU A 102 -0.43 -5.37 10.62
C GLU A 102 -0.29 -4.48 9.39
N MET A 103 -1.03 -4.77 8.32
CA MET A 103 -1.05 -3.92 7.12
C MET A 103 -1.69 -2.56 7.41
N ARG A 104 -2.79 -2.57 8.18
CA ARG A 104 -3.47 -1.34 8.61
C ARG A 104 -2.52 -0.47 9.44
N ASP A 105 -1.83 -1.08 10.39
CA ASP A 105 -0.90 -0.38 11.28
C ASP A 105 0.30 0.15 10.49
N TYR A 106 0.89 -0.67 9.62
CA TYR A 106 1.95 -0.28 8.69
C TYR A 106 1.59 0.96 7.86
N MET A 107 0.42 0.96 7.20
CA MET A 107 -0.01 2.09 6.37
C MET A 107 -0.29 3.35 7.20
N ARG A 108 -0.83 3.19 8.42
CA ARG A 108 -1.14 4.30 9.32
C ARG A 108 0.13 4.93 9.91
N GLU A 109 1.08 4.11 10.32
CA GLU A 109 2.38 4.55 10.82
C GLU A 109 3.16 5.27 9.73
N ASN A 110 3.21 4.72 8.51
CA ASN A 110 3.86 5.39 7.37
C ASN A 110 3.24 6.75 7.06
N ALA A 111 1.91 6.87 7.11
CA ALA A 111 1.25 8.17 6.92
C ALA A 111 1.68 9.20 8.00
N GLN A 112 1.82 8.77 9.25
CA GLN A 112 2.32 9.62 10.34
C GLN A 112 3.79 10.02 10.13
N GLN A 113 4.64 9.09 9.68
CA GLN A 113 6.05 9.39 9.38
C GLN A 113 6.18 10.40 8.25
N ILE A 114 5.37 10.29 7.19
CA ILE A 114 5.37 11.28 6.10
C ILE A 114 5.04 12.68 6.63
N VAL A 115 4.00 12.81 7.46
CA VAL A 115 3.62 14.11 8.05
C VAL A 115 4.72 14.66 8.96
N ALA A 116 5.40 13.79 9.72
CA ALA A 116 6.48 14.18 10.61
C ALA A 116 7.82 14.41 9.90
N ASN A 117 7.88 14.25 8.58
CA ASN A 117 9.13 14.19 7.80
C ASN A 117 10.14 13.18 8.39
N GLY A 118 9.61 12.07 8.90
CA GLY A 118 10.36 10.96 9.48
C GLY A 118 10.65 9.84 8.48
N GLU A 119 11.32 8.79 8.95
CA GLU A 119 11.69 7.65 8.13
C GLU A 119 10.49 6.72 7.89
N VAL A 120 10.13 6.53 6.61
CA VAL A 120 9.02 5.67 6.19
C VAL A 120 9.49 4.22 6.12
N ASN A 121 8.70 3.29 6.68
CA ASN A 121 8.98 1.86 6.59
C ASN A 121 8.69 1.35 5.16
N ARG A 122 9.73 0.83 4.49
CA ARG A 122 9.66 0.26 3.13
C ARG A 122 9.80 -1.28 3.11
N GLY A 123 9.75 -1.90 4.29
CA GLY A 123 9.98 -3.34 4.44
C GLY A 123 8.90 -4.19 3.76
N ASN A 124 9.28 -5.42 3.40
CA ASN A 124 8.35 -6.40 2.84
C ASN A 124 7.33 -6.90 3.89
N HIS A 125 6.18 -6.25 3.99
CA HIS A 125 5.12 -6.65 4.94
C HIS A 125 4.53 -8.04 4.68
N VAL A 126 4.68 -8.59 3.47
CA VAL A 126 4.27 -9.98 3.15
C VAL A 126 5.07 -11.02 3.95
N GLN A 127 6.33 -10.73 4.25
CA GLN A 127 7.19 -11.65 5.02
C GLN A 127 6.85 -11.64 6.52
N ILE A 128 6.36 -10.52 7.06
CA ILE A 128 5.92 -10.38 8.46
C ILE A 128 4.88 -11.46 8.81
N ARG A 129 3.91 -11.68 7.92
CA ARG A 129 2.86 -12.71 8.09
C ARG A 129 3.42 -14.14 8.07
N ARG A 130 4.38 -14.45 7.18
CA ARG A 130 4.97 -15.80 7.10
C ARG A 130 5.78 -16.18 8.34
N ASN A 131 6.51 -15.24 8.93
CA ASN A 131 7.32 -15.52 10.12
C ASN A 131 6.47 -15.73 11.38
N ARG A 132 5.34 -15.01 11.53
CA ARG A 132 4.42 -15.22 12.64
C ARG A 132 3.77 -16.61 12.62
N HIS A 133 3.39 -17.11 11.45
CA HIS A 133 2.80 -18.46 11.33
C HIS A 133 3.80 -19.61 11.56
N LYS A 134 5.11 -19.40 11.35
CA LYS A 134 6.12 -20.41 11.67
C LYS A 134 6.35 -20.57 13.17
N LEU A 135 6.20 -19.51 13.96
CA LEU A 135 6.42 -19.55 15.41
C LEU A 135 5.41 -20.41 16.19
N PHE A 136 4.19 -20.58 15.66
CA PHE A 136 3.15 -21.42 16.29
C PHE A 136 3.25 -22.92 15.93
N GLY A 137 4.24 -23.33 15.13
CA GLY A 137 4.39 -24.70 14.64
C GLY A 137 5.19 -25.66 15.52
N ILE A 138 5.69 -25.24 16.69
CA ILE A 138 6.54 -26.06 17.56
C ILE A 138 5.85 -26.30 18.90
N PHE A 139 4.73 -27.01 18.93
CA PHE A 139 4.27 -27.74 20.12
C PHE A 139 3.22 -28.79 19.71
N SER A 140 3.70 -29.97 19.31
CA SER A 140 3.11 -31.28 19.68
C SER A 140 3.78 -32.36 18.85
N ARG A 141 4.69 -33.11 19.49
CA ARG A 141 4.87 -34.55 19.28
C ARG A 141 5.55 -35.08 20.55
N LYS A 142 4.72 -35.35 21.56
CA LYS A 142 4.96 -36.42 22.54
C LYS A 142 4.13 -37.61 22.07
N GLY A 143 4.76 -38.77 22.00
CA GLY A 143 4.18 -40.03 21.54
C GLY A 143 5.28 -40.93 21.04
#